data_AF-R5M3J4-F1
#
_entry.id   AF-R5M3J4-F1
#
_cell.length_a   1.000
_cell.length_b   1.000
_cell.length_c   1.000
_cell.angle_alpha   90.00
_cell.angle_beta   90.00
_cell.angle_gamma   90.00
#
_symmetry.space_group_name_H-M   'P 1'
#
loop_
_entity.id
_entity.type
_entity.pdbx_description
1 polymer ?
#
loop_
_entity_poly.entity_id
_entity_poly.type
_entity_poly.pdbx_seq_one_letter_code
_entity_poly.pdbx_strand_id
1 'polypeptide(L)'
;MEVSLFQKVYNPDVLSCIANLSNDEVFTPPEVANEIIDLLPQELFESPDTTFLDPCCKSGVFLREIAKRLIEGLKYKIPDLNTRIEHIFSRQLFGIAITELTSLLSRRSVYCSKFPNSEFSVYRFPDDKPQGNIIFQRIKHTWKNGKCIYCGAAQSEYDRDTQLETHAYQFIHNLDLERMNVCFDLSIFMIYIRE
;
A
#
# COMPACT_ATOMS: atom_id res chain seq x y z
N MET A 1 33.94 14.25 -23.28
CA MET A 1 32.89 14.92 -22.49
C MET A 1 32.59 14.05 -21.30
N GLU A 2 33.12 14.40 -20.14
CA GLU A 2 32.80 13.72 -18.88
C GLU A 2 31.34 13.99 -18.52
N VAL A 3 30.55 12.93 -18.44
CA VAL A 3 29.18 12.98 -17.95
C VAL A 3 29.25 13.32 -16.47
N SER A 4 28.67 14.47 -16.08
CA SER A 4 28.74 14.94 -14.70
C SER A 4 28.09 13.93 -13.74
N LEU A 5 28.65 13.78 -12.54
CA LEU A 5 28.14 12.89 -11.50
C LEU A 5 26.65 13.13 -11.21
N PHE A 6 26.17 14.36 -11.44
CA PHE A 6 24.76 14.75 -11.31
C PHE A 6 23.82 14.06 -12.30
N GLN A 7 24.26 13.72 -13.52
CA GLN A 7 23.42 12.99 -14.48
C GLN A 7 23.33 11.48 -14.19
N LYS A 8 24.30 10.90 -13.47
CA LYS A 8 24.24 9.49 -13.05
C LYS A 8 23.36 9.26 -11.82
N VAL A 9 23.08 10.29 -11.04
CA VAL A 9 22.26 10.24 -9.82
C VAL A 9 20.81 10.69 -10.06
N TYR A 10 20.51 11.24 -11.24
CA TYR A 10 19.15 11.65 -11.58
C TYR A 10 18.30 10.43 -11.95
N ASN A 11 17.81 9.73 -10.94
CA ASN A 11 16.71 8.79 -11.11
C ASN A 11 15.40 9.61 -11.10
N PRO A 12 14.69 9.74 -12.24
CA PRO A 12 13.48 10.55 -12.32
C PRO A 12 12.34 10.01 -11.43
N ASP A 13 12.47 8.77 -10.94
CA ASP A 13 11.55 8.19 -9.99
C ASP A 13 11.91 8.58 -8.55
N VAL A 14 11.12 9.50 -7.99
CA VAL A 14 11.25 9.98 -6.61
C VAL A 14 11.21 8.83 -5.60
N LEU A 15 10.48 7.74 -5.88
CA LEU A 15 10.40 6.59 -4.99
C LEU A 15 11.74 5.86 -4.88
N SER A 16 12.43 5.70 -6.01
CA SER A 16 13.80 5.18 -6.04
C SER A 16 14.79 6.08 -5.28
N CYS A 17 14.62 7.41 -5.36
CA CYS A 17 15.43 8.34 -4.56
C CYS A 17 15.16 8.20 -3.04
N ILE A 18 13.90 8.02 -2.63
CA ILE A 18 13.54 7.80 -1.22
C ILE A 18 14.05 6.45 -0.71
N ALA A 19 13.96 5.38 -1.51
CA ALA A 19 14.51 4.07 -1.15
C ALA A 19 16.02 4.14 -0.84
N ASN A 20 16.76 4.96 -1.58
CA ASN A 20 18.20 5.15 -1.36
C ASN A 20 18.53 6.04 -0.14
N LEU A 21 17.55 6.78 0.39
CA LEU A 21 17.72 7.63 1.58
C LEU A 21 17.37 6.90 2.89
N SER A 22 16.57 5.82 2.82
CA SER A 22 16.19 5.00 3.97
C SER A 22 16.88 3.65 3.89
N ASN A 23 17.74 3.32 4.86
CA ASN A 23 18.42 2.03 4.88
C ASN A 23 17.46 0.83 5.10
N ASP A 24 16.24 1.08 5.56
CA ASP A 24 15.28 0.05 5.97
C ASP A 24 14.05 -0.08 5.07
N GLU A 25 13.84 0.82 4.09
CA GLU A 25 12.67 0.79 3.20
C GLU A 25 13.05 0.45 1.76
N VAL A 26 12.68 -0.76 1.32
CA VAL A 26 12.79 -1.18 -0.08
C VAL A 26 11.42 -1.06 -0.74
N PHE A 27 11.30 -0.15 -1.72
CA PHE A 27 10.10 0.02 -2.53
C PHE A 27 10.18 -0.81 -3.81
N THR A 28 9.07 -1.46 -4.17
CA THR A 28 8.93 -2.15 -5.46
C THR A 28 8.89 -1.12 -6.59
N PRO A 29 9.76 -1.22 -7.62
CA PRO A 29 9.67 -0.39 -8.81
C PRO A 29 8.33 -0.60 -9.54
N PRO A 30 7.79 0.42 -10.23
CA PRO A 30 6.55 0.27 -10.99
C PRO A 30 6.58 -0.84 -12.04
N GLU A 31 7.74 -1.08 -12.67
CA GLU A 31 7.93 -2.12 -13.69
C GLU A 31 7.72 -3.51 -13.08
N VAL A 32 8.38 -3.78 -11.95
CA VAL A 32 8.26 -5.05 -11.22
C VAL A 32 6.83 -5.23 -10.68
N ALA A 33 6.20 -4.16 -10.21
CA ALA A 33 4.81 -4.23 -9.78
C ALA A 33 3.87 -4.61 -10.94
N ASN A 34 4.10 -4.05 -12.13
CA ASN A 34 3.32 -4.40 -13.32
C ASN A 34 3.56 -5.86 -13.75
N GLU A 35 4.79 -6.34 -13.74
CA GLU A 35 5.10 -7.76 -14.04
C GLU A 35 4.31 -8.72 -13.15
N ILE A 36 4.20 -8.42 -11.85
CA ILE A 36 3.42 -9.22 -10.91
C ILE A 36 1.91 -9.12 -11.21
N ILE A 37 1.41 -7.92 -11.50
CA ILE A 37 -0.01 -7.71 -11.81
C ILE A 37 -0.39 -8.42 -13.12
N ASP A 38 0.53 -8.53 -14.08
CA ASP A 38 0.32 -9.22 -15.35
C ASP A 38 0.20 -10.74 -15.18
N LEU A 39 0.66 -11.31 -14.05
CA LEU A 39 0.46 -12.73 -13.70
C LEU A 39 -0.95 -13.03 -13.17
N LEU A 40 -1.73 -12.01 -12.82
CA LEU A 40 -3.10 -12.19 -12.32
C LEU A 40 -4.07 -12.48 -13.48
N PRO A 41 -5.21 -13.16 -13.24
CA PRO A 41 -6.27 -13.24 -14.24
C PRO A 41 -6.75 -11.83 -14.61
N GLN A 42 -6.66 -11.47 -15.89
CA GLN A 42 -6.89 -10.08 -16.31
C GLN A 42 -8.38 -9.69 -16.27
N GLU A 43 -9.28 -10.67 -16.25
CA GLU A 43 -10.72 -10.48 -16.10
C GLU A 43 -11.08 -9.84 -14.75
N LEU A 44 -10.20 -9.95 -13.74
CA LEU A 44 -10.34 -9.30 -12.44
C LEU A 44 -10.48 -7.78 -12.57
N PHE A 45 -9.80 -7.16 -13.54
CA PHE A 45 -9.82 -5.71 -13.77
C PHE A 45 -11.01 -5.23 -14.61
N GLU A 46 -11.83 -6.16 -15.11
CA GLU A 46 -13.03 -5.84 -15.87
C GLU A 46 -14.30 -5.96 -15.03
N SER A 47 -14.23 -6.54 -13.82
CA SER A 47 -15.38 -6.74 -12.94
C SER A 47 -15.52 -5.58 -11.94
N PRO A 48 -16.72 -4.97 -11.81
CA PRO A 48 -16.97 -3.92 -10.83
C PRO A 48 -17.03 -4.47 -9.39
N ASP A 49 -17.16 -5.79 -9.24
CA ASP A 49 -17.33 -6.43 -7.94
C ASP A 49 -16.00 -6.91 -7.34
N THR A 50 -14.94 -7.02 -8.14
CA THR A 50 -13.62 -7.47 -7.66
C THR A 50 -13.05 -6.49 -6.66
N THR A 51 -12.55 -7.01 -5.54
CA THR A 51 -11.86 -6.22 -4.51
C THR A 51 -10.40 -6.66 -4.33
N PHE A 52 -9.53 -5.69 -4.09
CA PHE A 52 -8.08 -5.86 -3.99
C PHE A 52 -7.57 -5.35 -2.65
N LEU A 53 -6.77 -6.17 -1.97
CA LEU A 53 -6.07 -5.83 -0.74
C LEU A 53 -4.54 -5.89 -0.92
N ASP A 54 -3.87 -4.80 -0.55
CA ASP A 54 -2.42 -4.78 -0.26
C ASP A 54 -2.21 -4.76 1.28
N PRO A 55 -1.94 -5.92 1.92
CA PRO A 55 -1.86 -6.05 3.37
C PRO A 55 -0.58 -5.46 3.99
N CYS A 56 0.39 -5.07 3.16
CA CYS A 56 1.71 -4.59 3.57
C CYS A 56 2.10 -3.36 2.75
N CYS A 57 1.15 -2.44 2.58
CA CYS A 57 1.23 -1.33 1.66
C CYS A 57 2.33 -0.33 2.04
N LYS A 58 3.39 -0.26 1.22
CA LYS A 58 4.53 0.64 1.43
C LYS A 58 4.40 1.95 0.67
N SER A 59 4.64 1.91 -0.64
CA SER A 59 4.51 3.07 -1.55
C SER A 59 3.13 3.17 -2.19
N GLY A 60 2.26 2.17 -2.01
CA GLY A 60 0.98 2.06 -2.71
C GLY A 60 1.10 1.73 -4.19
N VAL A 61 2.28 1.30 -4.68
CA VAL A 61 2.53 1.07 -6.11
C VAL A 61 1.58 0.02 -6.71
N PHE A 62 1.34 -1.10 -6.02
CA PHE A 62 0.40 -2.12 -6.50
C PHE A 62 -1.01 -1.57 -6.67
N LEU A 63 -1.56 -0.95 -5.62
CA LEU A 63 -2.89 -0.34 -5.66
C LEU A 63 -3.00 0.75 -6.74
N ARG A 64 -1.95 1.54 -6.95
CA ARG A 64 -1.89 2.56 -8.01
C ARG A 64 -1.95 1.93 -9.41
N GLU A 65 -1.15 0.90 -9.68
CA GLU A 65 -1.12 0.25 -10.99
C GLU A 65 -2.39 -0.59 -11.26
N ILE A 66 -3.03 -1.14 -10.20
CA ILE A 66 -4.36 -1.76 -10.28
C ILE A 66 -5.42 -0.71 -10.59
N ALA A 67 -5.38 0.46 -9.95
CA ALA A 67 -6.32 1.55 -10.21
C ALA A 67 -6.33 1.93 -11.70
N LYS A 68 -5.16 2.03 -12.33
CA LYS A 68 -5.05 2.31 -13.77
C LYS A 68 -5.73 1.25 -14.63
N ARG A 69 -5.53 -0.03 -14.30
CA ARG A 69 -6.18 -1.16 -15.02
C ARG A 69 -7.68 -1.16 -14.84
N LEU A 70 -8.18 -0.95 -13.61
CA LEU A 70 -9.61 -0.84 -13.33
C LEU A 70 -10.26 0.36 -14.03
N ILE A 71 -9.57 1.51 -14.09
CA ILE A 71 -10.06 2.66 -14.84
C ILE A 71 -10.30 2.24 -16.30
N GLU A 72 -9.34 1.59 -16.96
CA GLU A 72 -9.54 1.17 -18.34
C GLU A 72 -10.58 0.04 -18.49
N GLY A 73 -10.46 -1.03 -17.69
CA GLY A 73 -11.29 -2.24 -17.78
C GLY A 73 -12.78 -2.01 -17.49
N LEU A 74 -13.11 -1.02 -16.64
CA LEU A 74 -14.50 -0.72 -16.29
C LEU A 74 -15.18 0.29 -17.22
N LYS A 75 -14.49 0.83 -18.24
CA LYS A 75 -15.00 1.93 -19.08
C LYS A 75 -16.35 1.67 -19.75
N TYR A 76 -16.67 0.41 -20.04
CA TYR A 76 -17.95 0.05 -20.68
C TYR A 76 -19.06 -0.23 -19.67
N LYS A 77 -18.71 -0.65 -18.44
CA LYS A 77 -19.68 -0.95 -17.37
C LYS A 77 -20.02 0.28 -16.53
N ILE A 78 -19.05 1.17 -16.33
CA ILE A 78 -19.21 2.46 -15.65
C ILE A 78 -18.64 3.56 -16.58
N PRO A 79 -19.44 4.05 -17.55
CA PRO A 79 -18.94 4.96 -18.59
C PRO A 79 -18.50 6.33 -18.08
N ASP A 80 -19.17 6.85 -17.04
CA ASP A 80 -18.78 8.12 -16.43
C ASP A 80 -17.47 7.96 -15.63
N LEU A 81 -16.47 8.77 -15.97
CA LEU A 81 -15.14 8.67 -15.36
C LEU A 81 -15.17 8.97 -13.86
N ASN A 82 -15.92 9.97 -13.42
CA ASN A 82 -15.96 10.35 -12.01
C ASN A 82 -16.63 9.27 -11.16
N THR A 83 -17.76 8.74 -11.62
CA THR A 83 -18.47 7.62 -10.99
C THR A 83 -17.58 6.37 -10.91
N ARG A 84 -16.81 6.09 -11.96
CA ARG A 84 -15.86 4.97 -11.99
C ARG A 84 -14.70 5.16 -11.02
N ILE A 85 -14.11 6.36 -10.97
CA ILE A 85 -13.08 6.71 -9.99
C ILE A 85 -13.61 6.53 -8.58
N GLU A 86 -14.78 7.11 -8.27
CA GLU A 86 -15.45 6.95 -6.98
C GLU A 86 -15.64 5.47 -6.63
N HIS A 87 -16.18 4.66 -7.55
CA HIS A 87 -16.41 3.23 -7.32
C HIS A 87 -15.10 2.49 -7.04
N ILE A 88 -14.06 2.69 -7.85
CA ILE A 88 -12.75 2.03 -7.67
C ILE A 88 -12.15 2.36 -6.30
N PHE A 89 -12.06 3.64 -5.94
CA PHE A 89 -11.37 4.05 -4.72
C PHE A 89 -12.19 3.81 -3.45
N SER A 90 -13.52 3.87 -3.53
CA SER A 90 -14.38 3.64 -2.35
C SER A 90 -14.68 2.16 -2.10
N ARG A 91 -14.73 1.32 -3.15
CA ARG A 91 -15.22 -0.07 -3.07
C ARG A 91 -14.26 -1.16 -3.51
N GLN A 92 -13.24 -0.88 -4.31
CA GLN A 92 -12.40 -1.95 -4.88
C GLN A 92 -10.96 -1.97 -4.33
N LEU A 93 -10.40 -0.83 -3.93
CA LEU A 93 -9.01 -0.75 -3.48
C LEU A 93 -8.87 -0.58 -1.97
N PHE A 94 -8.10 -1.46 -1.35
CA PHE A 94 -7.84 -1.46 0.09
C PHE A 94 -6.38 -1.73 0.40
N GLY A 95 -5.87 -1.09 1.45
CA GLY A 95 -4.48 -1.24 1.86
C GLY A 95 -4.30 -1.16 3.37
N ILE A 96 -3.29 -1.86 3.87
CA ILE A 96 -2.85 -1.79 5.26
C ILE A 96 -1.38 -1.40 5.23
N ALA A 97 -1.08 -0.20 5.69
CA ALA A 97 0.30 0.27 5.76
C ALA A 97 0.98 -0.22 7.04
N ILE A 98 2.31 -0.33 6.99
CA ILE A 98 3.13 -0.90 8.06
C ILE A 98 3.55 0.18 9.06
N THR A 99 3.78 1.39 8.57
CA THR A 99 4.29 2.54 9.31
C THR A 99 3.47 3.79 8.99
N GLU A 100 3.60 4.83 9.82
CA GLU A 100 2.92 6.09 9.55
C GLU A 100 3.42 6.70 8.23
N LEU A 101 4.73 6.69 8.00
CA LEU A 101 5.35 7.19 6.77
C LEU A 101 4.83 6.45 5.53
N THR A 102 4.83 5.11 5.54
CA THR A 102 4.32 4.30 4.42
C THR A 102 2.83 4.53 4.18
N SER A 103 2.05 4.78 5.24
CA SER A 103 0.63 5.13 5.09
C SER A 103 0.45 6.45 4.32
N LEU A 104 1.26 7.46 4.62
CA LEU A 104 1.19 8.77 3.97
C LEU A 104 1.68 8.69 2.51
N LEU A 105 2.76 7.94 2.26
CA LEU A 105 3.28 7.71 0.90
C LEU A 105 2.27 6.95 0.04
N SER A 106 1.72 5.86 0.58
CA SER A 106 0.70 5.05 -0.11
C SER A 106 -0.53 5.89 -0.45
N ARG A 107 -1.08 6.66 0.49
CA ARG A 107 -2.22 7.55 0.21
C ARG A 107 -1.88 8.61 -0.84
N ARG A 108 -0.70 9.23 -0.76
CA ARG A 108 -0.27 10.21 -1.78
C ARG A 108 -0.14 9.58 -3.16
N SER A 109 0.35 8.35 -3.25
CA SER A 109 0.55 7.61 -4.50
C SER A 109 -0.77 7.17 -5.12
N VAL A 110 -1.71 6.68 -4.29
CA VAL A 110 -2.98 6.09 -4.76
C VAL A 110 -4.08 7.13 -4.88
N TYR A 111 -4.21 8.05 -3.92
CA TYR A 111 -5.27 9.06 -3.87
C TYR A 111 -4.84 10.45 -4.35
N CYS A 112 -3.58 10.63 -4.75
CA CYS A 112 -2.97 11.94 -5.01
C CYS A 112 -2.91 12.88 -3.79
N SER A 113 -3.34 12.43 -2.60
CA SER A 113 -3.34 13.21 -1.35
C SER A 113 -2.94 12.35 -0.15
N LYS A 114 -2.19 12.92 0.78
CA LYS A 114 -1.91 12.30 2.10
C LYS A 114 -3.16 12.27 2.99
N PHE A 115 -4.09 13.19 2.74
CA PHE A 115 -5.35 13.40 3.44
C PHE A 115 -6.49 13.22 2.42
N PRO A 116 -6.98 11.98 2.21
CA PRO A 116 -7.91 11.67 1.12
C PRO A 116 -9.32 12.25 1.27
N ASN A 117 -9.65 12.84 2.42
CA ASN A 117 -10.86 13.64 2.63
C ASN A 117 -10.68 15.13 2.24
N SER A 118 -9.50 15.53 1.73
CA SER A 118 -9.30 16.89 1.21
C SER A 118 -9.77 17.04 -0.24
N GLU A 119 -9.97 18.27 -0.68
CA GLU A 119 -10.34 18.62 -2.07
C GLU A 119 -9.28 18.22 -3.11
N PHE A 120 -8.05 17.94 -2.69
CA PHE A 120 -6.95 17.56 -3.57
C PHE A 120 -6.87 16.06 -3.84
N SER A 121 -7.75 15.26 -3.22
CA SER A 121 -7.83 13.83 -3.48
C SER A 121 -8.52 13.55 -4.81
N VAL A 122 -8.04 12.56 -5.56
CA VAL A 122 -8.68 12.11 -6.81
C VAL A 122 -10.14 11.67 -6.59
N TYR A 123 -10.42 11.14 -5.40
CA TYR A 123 -11.74 10.90 -4.86
C TYR A 123 -11.76 11.41 -3.42
N ARG A 124 -12.64 12.38 -3.11
CA ARG A 124 -12.77 12.93 -1.76
C ARG A 124 -13.55 11.95 -0.90
N PHE A 125 -12.86 11.29 0.03
CA PHE A 125 -13.51 10.43 1.00
C PHE A 125 -14.35 11.23 2.01
N PRO A 126 -15.42 10.64 2.56
CA PRO A 126 -16.19 11.21 3.66
C PRO A 126 -15.33 11.61 4.87
N ASP A 127 -15.76 12.66 5.58
CA ASP A 127 -15.01 13.21 6.72
C ASP A 127 -14.93 12.25 7.93
N ASP A 128 -15.88 11.31 8.05
CA ASP A 128 -15.84 10.20 9.02
C ASP A 128 -14.89 9.06 8.61
N LYS A 129 -14.32 9.11 7.40
CA LYS A 129 -13.32 8.18 6.88
C LYS A 129 -12.05 8.92 6.38
N PRO A 130 -11.34 9.65 7.26
CA PRO A 130 -10.25 10.55 6.87
C PRO A 130 -9.00 9.83 6.33
N GLN A 131 -8.87 8.52 6.55
CA GLN A 131 -7.77 7.70 6.04
C GLN A 131 -8.08 7.04 4.69
N GLY A 132 -9.33 7.12 4.22
CA GLY A 132 -9.80 6.34 3.08
C GLY A 132 -9.77 4.83 3.36
N ASN A 133 -9.43 4.05 2.34
CA ASN A 133 -9.30 2.59 2.42
C ASN A 133 -7.86 2.11 2.67
N ILE A 134 -6.88 3.02 2.74
CA ILE A 134 -5.49 2.71 3.11
C ILE A 134 -5.29 3.09 4.58
N ILE A 135 -5.45 2.10 5.45
CA ILE A 135 -5.44 2.29 6.89
C ILE A 135 -4.03 2.10 7.47
N PHE A 136 -3.79 2.80 8.57
CA PHE A 136 -2.63 2.53 9.43
C PHE A 136 -3.05 2.72 10.88
N GLN A 137 -2.76 1.70 11.69
CA GLN A 137 -2.83 1.80 13.13
C GLN A 137 -1.50 1.33 13.72
N ARG A 138 -0.88 2.16 14.55
CA ARG A 138 0.28 1.74 15.31
C ARG A 138 -0.14 0.69 16.32
N ILE A 139 0.43 -0.50 16.19
CA ILE A 139 0.21 -1.63 17.10
C ILE A 139 1.54 -2.12 17.66
N LYS A 140 1.48 -2.81 18.80
CA LYS A 140 2.66 -3.36 19.48
C LYS A 140 2.61 -4.88 19.48
N HIS A 141 3.79 -5.50 19.44
CA HIS A 141 3.93 -6.93 19.73
C HIS A 141 3.38 -7.25 21.13
N THR A 142 2.81 -8.44 21.27
CA THR A 142 2.38 -8.98 22.57
C THR A 142 3.29 -10.17 22.89
N TRP A 143 4.14 -10.00 23.89
CA TRP A 143 5.20 -10.96 24.22
C TRP A 143 4.75 -12.01 25.23
N LYS A 144 5.07 -13.28 24.97
CA LYS A 144 4.91 -14.40 25.91
C LYS A 144 6.09 -15.36 25.72
N ASN A 145 6.79 -15.69 26.82
CA ASN A 145 7.95 -16.57 26.81
C ASN A 145 9.03 -16.16 25.78
N GLY A 146 9.32 -14.86 25.67
CA GLY A 146 10.35 -14.33 24.76
C GLY A 146 9.99 -14.35 23.27
N LYS A 147 8.73 -14.64 22.90
CA LYS A 147 8.23 -14.57 21.52
C LYS A 147 6.91 -13.80 21.43
N CYS A 148 6.65 -13.18 20.27
CA CYS A 148 5.36 -12.56 20.02
C CYS A 148 4.29 -13.65 19.81
N ILE A 149 3.14 -13.54 20.47
CA ILE A 149 2.06 -14.53 20.38
C ILE A 149 1.39 -14.58 18.99
N TYR A 150 1.58 -13.56 18.17
CA TYR A 150 0.93 -13.43 16.87
C TYR A 150 1.86 -13.81 15.71
N CYS A 151 3.05 -13.21 15.61
CA CYS A 151 3.98 -13.46 14.51
C CYS A 151 5.15 -14.40 14.86
N GLY A 152 5.30 -14.80 16.12
CA GLY A 152 6.39 -15.66 16.56
C GLY A 152 7.78 -15.00 16.62
N ALA A 153 7.89 -13.70 16.28
CA ALA A 153 9.13 -12.93 16.40
C ALA A 153 9.76 -13.07 17.79
N ALA A 154 11.09 -13.15 17.86
CA ALA A 154 11.81 -13.20 19.13
C ALA A 154 11.87 -11.80 19.76
N GLN A 155 11.55 -11.70 21.05
CA GLN A 155 11.57 -10.43 21.78
C GLN A 155 12.97 -9.79 21.77
N SER A 156 14.02 -10.61 21.81
CA SER A 156 15.42 -10.15 21.75
C SER A 156 15.75 -9.34 20.49
N GLU A 157 15.10 -9.64 19.36
CA GLU A 157 15.27 -8.88 18.10
C GLU A 157 14.56 -7.52 18.13
N TYR A 158 13.73 -7.27 19.14
CA TYR A 158 12.94 -6.04 19.30
C TYR A 158 13.29 -5.27 20.58
N ASP A 159 14.06 -5.87 21.50
CA ASP A 159 14.72 -5.22 22.64
C ASP A 159 15.96 -4.42 22.14
N ARG A 160 15.71 -3.52 21.18
CA ARG A 160 16.71 -2.63 20.58
C ARG A 160 16.50 -1.20 21.08
N ASP A 161 17.42 -0.30 20.75
CA ASP A 161 17.31 1.12 21.11
C ASP A 161 15.93 1.68 20.73
N THR A 162 15.33 2.47 21.61
CA THR A 162 14.07 3.20 21.42
C THR A 162 13.99 4.05 20.15
N GLN A 163 15.14 4.43 19.56
CA GLN A 163 15.21 5.14 18.28
C GLN A 163 14.97 4.24 17.05
N LEU A 164 15.10 2.92 17.19
CA LEU A 164 14.84 1.98 16.12
C LEU A 164 13.36 1.61 16.04
N GLU A 165 12.84 1.62 14.84
CA GLU A 165 11.44 1.35 14.57
C GLU A 165 11.10 -0.14 14.82
N THR A 166 10.28 -0.39 15.84
CA THR A 166 9.76 -1.71 16.20
C THR A 166 8.28 -1.79 15.84
N HIS A 167 7.97 -2.34 14.68
CA HIS A 167 6.58 -2.42 14.20
C HIS A 167 6.05 -3.86 14.25
N ALA A 168 4.78 -3.96 14.64
CA ALA A 168 3.97 -5.15 14.43
C ALA A 168 3.09 -4.91 13.20
N TYR A 169 3.04 -5.87 12.28
CA TYR A 169 2.19 -5.78 11.10
C TYR A 169 0.74 -5.95 11.51
N GLN A 170 -0.10 -4.96 11.24
CA GLN A 170 -1.52 -5.01 11.59
C GLN A 170 -2.20 -6.24 10.98
N PHE A 171 -1.80 -6.62 9.76
CA PHE A 171 -2.31 -7.81 9.08
C PHE A 171 -2.17 -9.12 9.90
N ILE A 172 -1.05 -9.31 10.61
CA ILE A 172 -0.77 -10.55 11.37
C ILE A 172 -1.02 -10.40 12.88
N HIS A 173 -1.21 -9.18 13.39
CA HIS A 173 -1.36 -8.88 14.82
C HIS A 173 -2.73 -8.26 15.09
N ASN A 174 -3.76 -9.10 15.00
CA ASN A 174 -5.15 -8.70 15.30
C ASN A 174 -5.75 -7.76 14.24
N LEU A 175 -5.64 -8.14 12.96
CA LEU A 175 -6.39 -7.48 11.90
C LEU A 175 -7.88 -7.74 12.12
N ASP A 176 -8.55 -6.74 12.68
CA ASP A 176 -10.00 -6.68 12.73
C ASP A 176 -10.52 -6.34 11.33
N LEU A 177 -10.54 -7.35 10.45
CA LEU A 177 -11.08 -7.25 9.09
C LEU A 177 -12.56 -6.83 9.09
N GLU A 178 -13.28 -7.04 10.20
CA GLU A 178 -14.67 -6.58 10.34
C GLU A 178 -14.78 -5.05 10.23
N ARG A 179 -13.72 -4.30 10.59
CA ARG A 179 -13.68 -2.83 10.37
C ARG A 179 -13.60 -2.44 8.91
N MET A 180 -13.10 -3.31 8.04
CA MET A 180 -13.10 -3.08 6.60
C MET A 180 -14.42 -3.50 5.94
N ASN A 181 -15.23 -4.33 6.62
CA ASN A 181 -16.56 -4.80 6.20
C ASN A 181 -16.64 -5.24 4.72
N VAL A 182 -15.58 -5.89 4.23
CA VAL A 182 -15.40 -6.29 2.83
C VAL A 182 -14.78 -7.69 2.79
N CYS A 183 -15.29 -8.55 1.90
CA CYS A 183 -14.63 -9.80 1.52
C CYS A 183 -13.68 -9.53 0.35
N PHE A 184 -12.43 -9.98 0.44
CA PHE A 184 -11.40 -9.72 -0.56
C PHE A 184 -11.25 -10.89 -1.53
N ASP A 185 -11.42 -10.62 -2.83
CA ASP A 185 -11.22 -11.63 -3.89
C ASP A 185 -9.74 -11.89 -4.16
N LEU A 186 -8.90 -10.87 -3.96
CA LEU A 186 -7.45 -10.96 -4.14
C LEU A 186 -6.70 -10.24 -3.02
N SER A 187 -5.74 -10.94 -2.41
CA SER A 187 -4.73 -10.36 -1.52
C SER A 187 -3.36 -10.49 -2.16
N ILE A 188 -2.69 -9.37 -2.44
CA ILE A 188 -1.36 -9.37 -3.05
C ILE A 188 -0.31 -9.42 -1.94
N PHE A 189 0.40 -10.55 -1.84
CA PHE A 189 1.49 -10.71 -0.89
C PHE A 189 2.83 -10.60 -1.61
N MET A 190 3.65 -9.63 -1.20
CA MET A 190 5.08 -9.66 -1.50
C MET A 190 5.84 -9.63 -0.18
N ILE A 191 6.20 -10.82 0.31
CA ILE A 191 7.17 -10.96 1.39
C ILE A 191 8.54 -10.87 0.73
N TYR A 192 9.21 -9.72 0.87
CA TYR A 192 10.65 -9.66 0.60
C TYR A 192 11.33 -10.39 1.78
N ILE A 193 11.57 -11.69 1.64
CA ILE A 193 12.47 -12.40 2.54
C ILE A 193 13.87 -12.01 2.08
N ARG A 194 14.55 -11.14 2.85
CA ARG A 194 16.02 -11.08 2.78
C ARG A 194 16.52 -12.46 3.20
N GLU A 195 17.14 -13.19 2.28
CA GLU A 195 18.10 -14.24 2.66
C GLU A 195 19.27 -13.62 3.45
#